data_AF-A0A1J3GVH2-F1
#
_entry.id   AF-A0A1J3GVH2-F1
#
_cell.length_a   1.000
_cell.length_b   1.000
_cell.length_c   1.000
_cell.angle_alpha   90.00
_cell.angle_beta   90.00
_cell.angle_gamma   90.00
#
_symmetry.space_group_name_H-M   'P 1'
#
loop_
_entity.id
_entity.type
_entity.pdbx_description
1 polymer ?
#
loop_
_entity_poly.entity_id
_entity_poly.type
_entity_poly.pdbx_seq_one_letter_code
_entity_poly.pdbx_strand_id
1 'polypeptide(L)'
;RKSRTYSKRTRYLPNLMGDTLDLGSYSRRVFIDVGNGKGSSGTEWFVKNYPTRNLRFELYKIETVNDDVSQESDNMGITEWLNENVKDEEYVVMKAEAEVVEEMMRSKSIKMVDELFLECKPKSLGLRGKEMQSKSGRAYWECLALYGKLRDEGVAVHQWWG
;
A
#
# COMPACT_ATOMS: atom_id res chain seq x y z
N ARG A 1 -6.34 22.27 -31.76
CA ARG A 1 -7.29 21.72 -30.77
C ARG A 1 -6.50 20.94 -29.73
N LYS A 2 -6.25 21.50 -28.52
CA LYS A 2 -5.64 20.72 -27.43
C LYS A 2 -6.63 19.63 -27.06
N SER A 3 -6.24 18.37 -27.27
CA SER A 3 -6.98 17.22 -26.75
C SER A 3 -7.25 17.47 -25.27
N ARG A 4 -8.51 17.36 -24.84
CA ARG A 4 -8.85 17.30 -23.42
C ARG A 4 -8.15 16.06 -22.89
N THR A 5 -6.97 16.28 -22.30
CA THR A 5 -6.15 15.29 -21.62
C THR A 5 -7.10 14.43 -20.80
N TYR A 6 -7.15 13.14 -21.10
CA TYR A 6 -7.70 12.12 -20.21
C TYR A 6 -6.86 12.18 -18.93
N SER A 7 -7.17 13.14 -18.04
CA SER A 7 -6.78 13.04 -16.65
C SER A 7 -7.69 11.95 -16.10
N LYS A 8 -7.29 10.69 -16.30
CA LYS A 8 -7.96 9.53 -15.73
C LYS A 8 -7.77 9.64 -14.24
N ARG A 9 -8.69 10.35 -13.56
CA ARG A 9 -8.73 10.42 -12.11
C ARG A 9 -8.76 8.99 -11.58
N THR A 10 -7.78 8.63 -10.74
CA THR A 10 -7.74 7.32 -10.08
C THR A 10 -9.07 7.05 -9.40
N ARG A 11 -9.68 5.91 -9.69
CA ARG A 11 -10.94 5.48 -9.08
C ARG A 11 -10.59 4.50 -7.96
N TYR A 12 -10.78 4.96 -6.72
CA TYR A 12 -10.65 4.15 -5.51
C TYR A 12 -11.80 3.16 -5.36
N LEU A 13 -11.63 2.11 -4.57
CA LEU A 13 -12.62 1.05 -4.40
C LEU A 13 -14.01 1.58 -3.98
N PRO A 14 -14.14 2.56 -3.05
CA PRO A 14 -15.42 3.18 -2.75
C PRO A 14 -16.07 3.87 -3.94
N ASN A 15 -15.29 4.40 -4.88
CA ASN A 15 -15.83 5.02 -6.09
C ASN A 15 -16.24 4.00 -7.16
N LEU A 16 -15.56 2.86 -7.21
CA LEU A 16 -15.82 1.79 -8.18
C LEU A 16 -17.09 1.02 -7.83
N MET A 17 -17.29 0.75 -6.54
CA MET A 17 -18.43 -0.01 -6.07
C MET A 17 -19.69 0.84 -5.87
N GLY A 18 -19.59 2.17 -5.85
CA GLY A 18 -20.77 3.04 -5.80
C GLY A 18 -21.66 2.73 -4.60
N ASP A 19 -22.91 2.34 -4.86
CA ASP A 19 -23.90 2.00 -3.84
C ASP A 19 -23.85 0.51 -3.40
N THR A 20 -23.07 -0.33 -4.09
CA THR A 20 -22.97 -1.76 -3.75
C THR A 20 -22.00 -2.04 -2.60
N LEU A 21 -21.06 -1.14 -2.33
CA LEU A 21 -20.18 -1.21 -1.17
C LEU A 21 -20.69 -0.25 -0.11
N ASP A 22 -21.43 -0.80 0.86
CA ASP A 22 -21.78 -0.07 2.06
C ASP A 22 -20.58 -0.06 3.01
N LEU A 23 -19.72 0.93 2.87
CA LEU A 23 -18.61 1.12 3.81
C LEU A 23 -19.10 1.23 5.26
N GLY A 24 -20.35 1.64 5.50
CA GLY A 24 -20.95 1.72 6.83
C GLY A 24 -21.28 0.37 7.47
N SER A 25 -21.43 -0.69 6.67
CA SER A 25 -21.73 -2.04 7.19
C SER A 25 -20.51 -2.70 7.83
N TYR A 26 -19.30 -2.27 7.48
CA TYR A 26 -18.07 -2.77 8.08
C TYR A 26 -17.98 -2.33 9.54
N SER A 27 -17.63 -3.28 10.41
CA SER A 27 -17.47 -3.07 11.86
C SER A 27 -16.40 -2.03 12.15
N ARG A 28 -15.33 -2.01 11.33
CA ARG A 28 -14.23 -1.06 11.40
C ARG A 28 -13.67 -0.77 10.02
N ARG A 29 -13.08 0.42 9.87
CA ARG A 29 -12.38 0.89 8.66
C ARG A 29 -11.00 1.35 9.08
N VAL A 30 -9.98 0.81 8.45
CA VAL A 30 -8.59 1.02 8.88
C VAL A 30 -7.76 1.46 7.69
N PHE A 31 -6.91 2.46 7.92
CA PHE A 31 -5.82 2.80 7.02
C PHE A 31 -4.48 2.49 7.68
N ILE A 32 -3.61 1.76 6.98
CA ILE A 32 -2.31 1.34 7.48
C ILE A 32 -1.22 1.88 6.54
N ASP A 33 -0.33 2.72 7.06
CA ASP A 33 0.86 3.20 6.36
C ASP A 33 2.09 2.40 6.82
N VAL A 34 2.57 1.51 5.96
CA VAL A 34 3.74 0.67 6.22
C VAL A 34 4.93 1.19 5.40
N GLY A 35 6.05 1.47 6.08
CA GLY A 35 7.29 1.79 5.41
C GLY A 35 8.35 2.39 6.33
N ASN A 36 9.50 2.72 5.74
CA ASN A 36 10.72 3.09 6.48
C ASN A 36 10.71 4.52 7.08
N GLY A 37 9.55 5.15 7.23
CA GLY A 37 9.41 6.52 7.76
C GLY A 37 10.02 7.65 6.90
N LYS A 38 10.65 7.33 5.77
CA LYS A 38 11.25 8.30 4.83
C LYS A 38 10.25 8.71 3.74
N GLY A 39 9.61 9.87 3.89
CA GLY A 39 8.70 10.45 2.88
C GLY A 39 7.58 11.31 3.48
N SER A 40 6.67 11.82 2.63
CA SER A 40 5.40 12.39 3.10
C SER A 40 4.59 11.28 3.76
N SER A 41 3.96 11.58 4.89
CA SER A 41 3.19 10.61 5.66
C SER A 41 2.02 10.14 4.81
N GLY A 42 1.95 8.84 4.48
CA GLY A 42 0.84 8.27 3.70
C GLY A 42 -0.51 8.56 4.36
N THR A 43 -0.52 8.66 5.69
CA THR A 43 -1.67 9.11 6.49
C THR A 43 -2.13 10.54 6.17
N GLU A 44 -1.22 11.48 5.93
CA GLU A 44 -1.55 12.86 5.57
C GLU A 44 -2.19 12.92 4.18
N TRP A 45 -1.61 12.19 3.23
CA TRP A 45 -2.21 12.06 1.90
C TRP A 45 -3.58 11.41 1.96
N PHE A 46 -3.74 10.35 2.77
CA PHE A 46 -5.00 9.61 2.90
C PHE A 46 -6.13 10.52 3.36
N VAL A 47 -5.91 11.28 4.44
CA VAL A 47 -6.90 12.24 4.98
C VAL A 47 -7.30 13.29 3.94
N LYS A 48 -6.36 13.72 3.08
CA LYS A 48 -6.60 14.76 2.08
C LYS A 48 -7.27 14.24 0.80
N ASN A 49 -6.99 13.00 0.40
CA ASN A 49 -7.27 12.53 -0.97
C ASN A 49 -8.17 11.30 -1.05
N TYR A 50 -8.24 10.48 -0.01
CA TYR A 50 -9.00 9.24 -0.03
C TYR A 50 -10.50 9.52 0.21
N PRO A 51 -11.42 8.93 -0.58
CA PRO A 51 -12.85 9.18 -0.48
C PRO A 51 -13.49 8.42 0.68
N THR A 52 -13.29 8.90 1.91
CA THR A 52 -13.84 8.26 3.13
C THR A 52 -15.36 8.30 3.23
N ARG A 53 -16.04 9.10 2.39
CA ARG A 53 -17.50 9.34 2.43
C ARG A 53 -17.98 9.82 3.82
N ASN A 54 -17.17 10.66 4.48
CA ASN A 54 -17.41 11.16 5.85
C ASN A 54 -17.45 10.07 6.94
N LEU A 55 -17.01 8.85 6.64
CA LEU A 55 -16.85 7.79 7.64
C LEU A 55 -15.49 7.93 8.33
N ARG A 56 -15.44 7.46 9.58
CA ARG A 56 -14.20 7.42 10.36
C ARG A 56 -13.34 6.24 9.94
N PHE A 57 -12.05 6.50 9.82
CA PHE A 57 -10.99 5.52 9.63
C PHE A 57 -10.01 5.61 10.80
N GLU A 58 -9.60 4.47 11.33
CA GLU A 58 -8.47 4.38 12.25
C GLU A 58 -7.18 4.38 11.44
N LEU A 59 -6.23 5.23 11.82
CA LEU A 59 -4.98 5.41 11.07
C LEU A 59 -3.83 4.79 11.87
N TYR A 60 -3.13 3.83 11.28
CA TYR A 60 -1.94 3.21 11.85
C TYR A 60 -0.73 3.53 10.97
N LYS A 61 0.40 3.78 11.62
CA LYS A 61 1.70 3.89 10.96
C LYS A 61 2.61 2.82 11.54
N ILE A 62 3.12 1.95 10.67
CA ILE A 62 3.99 0.83 11.04
C ILE A 62 5.33 1.05 10.36
N GLU A 63 6.38 1.17 11.17
CA GLU A 63 7.73 1.40 10.66
C GLU A 63 8.47 0.07 10.51
N THR A 64 9.01 -0.17 9.31
CA THR A 64 9.87 -1.33 9.07
C THR A 64 11.30 -0.96 9.46
N VAL A 65 11.87 -1.65 10.45
CA VAL A 65 13.28 -1.51 10.81
C VAL A 65 14.14 -2.20 9.75
N ASN A 66 15.05 -1.45 9.14
CA ASN A 66 16.06 -2.03 8.24
C ASN A 66 17.09 -2.81 9.08
N ASP A 67 17.51 -3.98 8.57
CA ASP A 67 18.47 -4.94 9.14
C ASP A 67 19.84 -4.38 9.55
N ASP A 68 19.94 -3.47 10.51
CA ASP A 68 21.19 -3.19 11.21
C ASP A 68 20.90 -2.62 12.61
N VAL A 69 21.39 -3.35 13.62
CA VAL A 69 21.36 -3.09 15.08
C VAL A 69 20.20 -3.76 15.85
N SER A 70 20.55 -4.92 16.40
CA SER A 70 19.97 -5.61 17.55
C SER A 70 19.43 -4.71 18.66
N GLN A 71 18.14 -4.80 19.00
CA GLN A 71 17.63 -4.86 20.39
C GLN A 71 16.27 -5.59 20.41
N GLU A 72 16.15 -6.54 21.34
CA GLU A 72 14.98 -7.36 21.62
C GLU A 72 13.94 -6.58 22.44
N SER A 73 12.81 -6.23 21.83
CA SER A 73 11.45 -6.15 22.40
C SER A 73 10.60 -5.31 21.43
N ASP A 74 9.54 -5.90 20.86
CA ASP A 74 8.54 -5.30 19.95
C ASP A 74 8.85 -5.22 18.44
N ASN A 75 9.60 -6.19 17.88
CA ASN A 75 9.70 -6.36 16.42
C ASN A 75 8.62 -7.34 15.91
N MET A 76 7.35 -6.98 16.04
CA MET A 76 6.23 -7.71 15.43
C MET A 76 6.23 -7.47 13.92
N GLY A 77 6.37 -8.52 13.11
CA GLY A 77 6.33 -8.40 11.65
C GLY A 77 4.95 -7.93 11.17
N ILE A 78 4.86 -7.23 10.03
CA ILE A 78 3.57 -6.72 9.51
C ILE A 78 2.50 -7.82 9.40
N THR A 79 2.91 -9.02 9.01
CA THR A 79 2.05 -10.20 8.92
C THR A 79 1.44 -10.55 10.28
N GLU A 80 2.25 -10.56 11.33
CA GLU A 80 1.81 -10.87 12.70
C GLU A 80 0.92 -9.75 13.24
N TRP A 81 1.31 -8.49 13.00
CA TRP A 81 0.51 -7.34 13.39
C TRP A 81 -0.90 -7.38 12.76
N LEU A 82 -1.00 -7.67 11.45
CA LEU A 82 -2.29 -7.81 10.78
C LEU A 82 -3.13 -8.93 11.38
N ASN A 83 -2.54 -10.09 11.64
CA ASN A 83 -3.25 -11.23 12.21
C ASN A 83 -3.80 -10.96 13.62
N GLU A 84 -3.10 -10.16 14.43
CA GLU A 84 -3.52 -9.84 15.80
C GLU A 84 -4.46 -8.64 15.87
N ASN A 85 -4.32 -7.68 14.95
CA ASN A 85 -4.98 -6.39 15.04
C ASN A 85 -6.11 -6.20 14.02
N VAL A 86 -6.24 -7.04 13.00
CA VAL A 86 -7.22 -6.89 11.91
C VAL A 86 -8.08 -8.15 11.78
N LYS A 87 -9.38 -7.97 11.56
CA LYS A 87 -10.32 -9.07 11.31
C LYS A 87 -10.78 -9.08 9.86
N ASP A 88 -11.15 -10.26 9.36
CA ASP A 88 -11.63 -10.46 7.98
C ASP A 88 -12.89 -9.64 7.62
N GLU A 89 -13.63 -9.13 8.60
CA GLU A 89 -14.86 -8.34 8.42
C GLU A 89 -14.61 -6.82 8.41
N GLU A 90 -13.36 -6.39 8.47
CA GLU A 90 -12.95 -4.99 8.54
C GLU A 90 -12.50 -4.49 7.17
N TYR A 91 -12.78 -3.21 6.90
CA TYR A 91 -12.36 -2.61 5.64
C TYR A 91 -10.95 -2.03 5.75
N VAL A 92 -10.00 -2.59 5.01
CA VAL A 92 -8.58 -2.29 5.16
C VAL A 92 -8.03 -1.66 3.90
N VAL A 93 -7.55 -0.43 4.07
CA VAL A 93 -6.78 0.28 3.06
C VAL A 93 -5.33 0.34 3.53
N MET A 94 -4.39 -0.10 2.70
CA MET A 94 -2.98 -0.13 3.09
C MET A 94 -2.13 0.62 2.09
N LYS A 95 -1.09 1.31 2.56
CA LYS A 95 0.03 1.77 1.74
C LYS A 95 1.27 1.02 2.20
N ALA A 96 2.02 0.41 1.28
CA ALA A 96 3.19 -0.39 1.63
C ALA A 96 4.23 -0.43 0.50
N GLU A 97 5.50 -0.60 0.88
CA GLU A 97 6.61 -0.86 -0.04
C GLU A 97 6.53 -2.28 -0.61
N ALA A 98 7.01 -2.47 -1.83
CA ALA A 98 6.88 -3.74 -2.56
C ALA A 98 7.57 -4.93 -1.87
N GLU A 99 8.65 -4.70 -1.14
CA GLU A 99 9.35 -5.71 -0.33
C GLU A 99 8.46 -6.28 0.77
N VAL A 100 7.73 -5.39 1.48
CA VAL A 100 6.76 -5.74 2.52
C VAL A 100 5.60 -6.54 1.91
N VAL A 101 5.09 -6.08 0.77
CA VAL A 101 3.97 -6.74 0.09
C VAL A 101 4.35 -8.12 -0.42
N GLU A 102 5.57 -8.33 -0.91
CA GLU A 102 6.05 -9.66 -1.30
C GLU A 102 6.10 -10.65 -0.13
N GLU A 103 6.47 -10.18 1.07
CA GLU A 103 6.38 -10.99 2.28
C GLU A 103 4.94 -11.37 2.60
N MET A 104 4.02 -10.41 2.56
CA MET A 104 2.59 -10.63 2.80
C MET A 104 1.94 -11.59 1.79
N MET A 105 2.39 -11.56 0.54
CA MET A 105 1.99 -12.54 -0.48
C MET A 105 2.44 -13.96 -0.12
N ARG A 106 3.65 -14.11 0.43
CA ARG A 106 4.19 -15.41 0.89
C ARG A 106 3.47 -15.92 2.12
N SER A 107 3.20 -15.06 3.09
CA SER A 107 2.51 -15.41 4.34
C SER A 107 0.98 -15.49 4.21
N LYS A 108 0.43 -15.10 3.06
CA LYS A 108 -1.01 -15.06 2.77
C LYS A 108 -1.80 -14.08 3.66
N SER A 109 -1.14 -13.14 4.33
CA SER A 109 -1.81 -12.05 5.07
C SER A 109 -2.37 -10.97 4.15
N ILE A 110 -1.93 -10.91 2.89
CA ILE A 110 -2.41 -9.93 1.91
C ILE A 110 -3.92 -9.95 1.67
N LYS A 111 -4.57 -11.09 1.94
CA LYS A 111 -6.03 -11.27 1.85
C LYS A 111 -6.82 -10.39 2.83
N MET A 112 -6.16 -9.87 3.87
CA MET A 112 -6.74 -8.96 4.84
C MET A 112 -6.83 -7.52 4.32
N VAL A 113 -6.33 -7.24 3.11
CA VAL A 113 -6.27 -5.90 2.54
C VAL A 113 -7.23 -5.80 1.37
N ASP A 114 -8.21 -4.90 1.45
CA ASP A 114 -9.17 -4.66 0.36
C ASP A 114 -8.58 -3.77 -0.74
N GLU A 115 -7.89 -2.70 -0.33
CA GLU A 115 -7.33 -1.71 -1.25
C GLU A 115 -5.88 -1.36 -0.87
N LEU A 116 -4.96 -1.54 -1.82
CA LEU A 116 -3.52 -1.41 -1.61
C LEU A 116 -2.93 -0.29 -2.49
N PHE A 117 -2.23 0.64 -1.86
CA PHE A 117 -1.34 1.61 -2.49
C PHE A 117 0.09 1.08 -2.47
N LEU A 118 0.50 0.47 -3.57
CA LEU A 118 1.81 -0.16 -3.73
C LEU A 118 2.87 0.88 -4.11
N GLU A 119 3.83 1.08 -3.22
CA GLU A 119 5.05 1.82 -3.51
C GLU A 119 6.12 0.86 -4.07
N CYS A 120 6.30 0.91 -5.39
CA CYS A 120 7.32 0.13 -6.07
C CYS A 120 8.24 1.08 -6.84
N LYS A 121 9.48 1.22 -6.37
CA LYS A 121 10.50 2.09 -6.99
C LYS A 121 11.38 1.26 -7.92
N PRO A 122 11.11 1.21 -9.23
CA PRO A 122 11.98 0.51 -10.15
C PRO A 122 13.33 1.22 -10.26
N LYS A 123 14.38 0.47 -10.62
CA LYS A 123 15.66 1.07 -11.02
C LYS A 123 15.42 2.09 -12.15
N SER A 124 15.91 3.31 -11.97
CA SER A 124 16.03 4.26 -13.06
C SER A 124 16.91 3.65 -14.16
N LEU A 125 16.35 3.47 -15.35
CA LEU A 125 17.09 3.02 -16.52
C LEU A 125 18.03 4.17 -16.89
N GLY A 126 19.29 4.06 -16.46
CA GLY A 126 20.26 5.15 -16.38
C GLY A 126 20.47 5.93 -17.68
N LEU A 127 19.69 6.99 -17.86
CA LEU A 127 19.98 8.11 -18.77
C LEU A 127 20.49 9.33 -17.99
N ARG A 128 21.28 9.13 -16.93
CA ARG A 128 22.22 10.14 -16.42
C ARG A 128 23.20 9.51 -15.43
N GLY A 129 24.45 9.90 -15.57
CA GLY A 129 25.62 9.17 -15.09
C GLY A 129 25.74 9.05 -13.58
N LYS A 130 26.56 8.04 -13.21
CA LYS A 130 27.28 7.84 -11.94
C LYS A 130 26.59 8.41 -10.70
N GLU A 131 25.87 7.54 -10.01
CA GLU A 131 25.95 7.46 -8.55
C GLU A 131 25.76 6.01 -8.12
N MET A 132 26.79 5.49 -7.45
CA MET A 132 26.85 4.16 -6.88
C MET A 132 26.12 4.20 -5.54
N GLN A 133 24.96 3.55 -5.38
CA GLN A 133 24.49 3.06 -4.08
C GLN A 133 23.23 2.14 -4.14
N SER A 134 23.32 1.07 -3.34
CA SER A 134 22.41 -0.05 -3.06
C SER A 134 22.39 -1.24 -4.04
N LYS A 135 22.71 -2.42 -3.51
CA LYS A 135 22.80 -3.72 -4.21
C LYS A 135 21.44 -4.40 -4.47
N SER A 136 20.31 -3.74 -4.20
CA SER A 136 18.97 -4.33 -4.32
C SER A 136 18.03 -3.32 -4.96
N GLY A 137 17.56 -3.58 -6.17
CA GLY A 137 16.57 -2.70 -6.80
C GLY A 137 15.81 -3.45 -7.89
N ARG A 138 14.49 -3.40 -7.78
CA ARG A 138 13.53 -4.12 -8.62
C ARG A 138 13.45 -3.51 -10.02
N ALA A 139 13.25 -4.33 -11.04
CA ALA A 139 12.98 -3.88 -12.40
C ALA A 139 11.50 -3.49 -12.59
N TYR A 140 11.21 -2.66 -13.59
CA TYR A 140 9.83 -2.18 -13.81
C TYR A 140 8.83 -3.31 -14.06
N TRP A 141 9.21 -4.32 -14.84
CA TRP A 141 8.36 -5.48 -15.12
C TRP A 141 8.10 -6.34 -13.88
N GLU A 142 9.03 -6.40 -12.93
CA GLU A 142 8.82 -7.11 -11.66
C GLU A 142 7.75 -6.39 -10.82
N CYS A 143 7.73 -5.05 -10.80
CA CYS A 143 6.62 -4.30 -10.20
C CYS A 143 5.29 -4.65 -10.89
N LEU A 144 5.24 -4.60 -12.22
CA LEU A 144 4.01 -4.92 -12.98
C LEU A 144 3.52 -6.36 -12.74
N ALA A 145 4.44 -7.31 -12.62
CA ALA A 145 4.11 -8.69 -12.28
C ALA A 145 3.51 -8.79 -10.88
N LEU A 146 4.03 -8.04 -9.91
CA LEU A 146 3.45 -7.98 -8.56
C LEU A 146 2.03 -7.40 -8.56
N TYR A 147 1.76 -6.32 -9.32
CA TYR A 147 0.39 -5.81 -9.50
C TYR A 147 -0.58 -6.87 -10.01
N GLY A 148 -0.15 -7.67 -10.99
CA GLY A 148 -0.95 -8.77 -11.53
C GLY A 148 -1.32 -9.77 -10.44
N LYS A 149 -0.32 -10.29 -9.72
CA LYS A 149 -0.51 -11.28 -8.65
C LYS A 149 -1.43 -10.78 -7.54
N LEU A 150 -1.28 -9.53 -7.13
CA LEU A 150 -2.13 -8.94 -6.08
C LEU A 150 -3.60 -8.85 -6.51
N ARG A 151 -3.84 -8.52 -7.77
CA ARG A 151 -5.20 -8.50 -8.33
C ARG A 151 -5.79 -9.90 -8.44
N ASP A 152 -4.96 -10.91 -8.71
CA ASP A 152 -5.39 -12.32 -8.74
C ASP A 152 -5.80 -12.81 -7.33
N GLU A 153 -5.23 -12.24 -6.26
CA GLU A 153 -5.67 -12.47 -4.87
C GLU A 153 -6.91 -11.62 -4.48
N GLY A 154 -7.48 -10.85 -5.42
CA GLY A 154 -8.70 -10.05 -5.18
C GLY A 154 -8.47 -8.65 -4.61
N VAL A 155 -7.23 -8.20 -4.48
CA VAL A 155 -6.91 -6.87 -3.90
C VAL A 155 -7.06 -5.77 -4.95
N ALA A 156 -7.69 -4.66 -4.58
CA ALA A 156 -7.72 -3.45 -5.42
C ALA A 156 -6.40 -2.68 -5.30
N VAL A 157 -5.56 -2.73 -6.33
CA VAL A 157 -4.20 -2.17 -6.26
C VAL A 157 -4.05 -0.87 -7.04
N HIS A 158 -3.40 0.11 -6.41
CA HIS A 158 -3.07 1.42 -6.95
C HIS A 158 -1.57 1.66 -6.84
N GLN A 159 -1.02 2.40 -7.80
CA GLN A 159 0.36 2.85 -7.73
C GLN A 159 0.51 4.06 -6.82
N TRP A 160 1.46 3.98 -5.90
CA TRP A 160 1.90 5.10 -5.09
C TRP A 160 3.01 5.88 -5.80
N TRP A 161 2.87 7.21 -5.88
CA TRP A 161 3.78 8.08 -6.63
C TRP A 161 4.62 9.02 -5.75
N GLY A 162 4.36 9.10 -4.44
CA GLY A 162 5.01 10.06 -3.54
C GLY A 162 4.28 11.40 -3.49
#